data_AF-A0A2D6GR62-F1
#
_entry.id   AF-A0A2D6GR62-F1
#
_cell.length_a   1.000
_cell.length_b   1.000
_cell.length_c   1.000
_cell.angle_alpha   90.00
_cell.angle_beta   90.00
_cell.angle_gamma   90.00
#
_symmetry.space_group_name_H-M   'P 1'
#
loop_
_entity.id
_entity.type
_entity.pdbx_description
1 polymer ?
#
loop_
_entity_poly.entity_id
_entity_poly.type
_entity_poly.pdbx_seq_one_letter_code
_entity_poly.pdbx_strand_id
1 'polypeptide(L)'
;MKRTATMIALCAATLITGCAKSDEQVIVTSCLEADESLNEAYCACTYDKMEASLSDEVLANIAEAIRDGAADPIDAISTLPPQQQMSVLPVTLQLLECAQELE
;
A
#
# COMPACT_ATOMS: atom_id res chain seq x y z
N MET A 1 18.17 39.38 45.76
CA MET A 1 16.75 39.33 45.31
C MET A 1 16.50 37.97 44.66
N LYS A 2 15.34 37.33 44.87
CA LYS A 2 14.99 36.01 44.31
C LYS A 2 14.09 36.14 43.06
N ARG A 3 14.40 35.41 41.99
CA ARG A 3 13.52 34.87 40.92
C ARG A 3 14.28 33.64 40.35
N THR A 4 13.90 32.35 40.37
CA THR A 4 12.68 31.62 39.90
C THR A 4 12.18 32.09 38.54
N ALA A 5 11.98 31.28 37.50
CA ALA A 5 12.22 29.84 37.27
C ALA A 5 12.49 29.67 35.72
N THR A 6 12.48 28.52 35.02
CA THR A 6 12.00 27.13 35.25
C THR A 6 12.73 26.18 34.27
N MET A 7 12.73 24.86 34.51
CA MET A 7 12.91 23.87 33.44
C MET A 7 11.59 23.69 32.67
N ILE A 8 11.62 23.60 31.34
CA ILE A 8 10.74 22.70 30.57
C ILE A 8 11.55 22.12 29.42
N ALA A 9 11.85 20.82 29.50
CA ALA A 9 12.07 20.01 28.31
C ALA A 9 10.69 19.71 27.71
N LEU A 10 10.52 19.88 26.40
CA LEU A 10 9.35 19.36 25.72
C LEU A 10 9.76 18.68 24.42
N CYS A 11 9.49 17.38 24.35
CA CYS A 11 9.67 16.58 23.16
C CYS A 11 8.78 17.13 22.04
N ALA A 12 9.39 17.66 20.98
CA ALA A 12 8.76 17.80 19.68
C ALA A 12 9.15 16.59 18.83
N ALA A 13 8.80 15.38 19.29
CA ALA A 13 8.60 14.29 18.37
C ALA A 13 7.43 14.71 17.48
N THR A 14 7.72 15.12 16.25
CA THR A 14 6.72 15.44 15.24
C THR A 14 6.07 14.14 14.79
N LEU A 15 5.20 13.62 15.67
CA LEU A 15 4.09 12.75 15.32
C LEU A 15 3.19 13.55 14.39
N ILE A 16 3.60 13.63 13.12
CA ILE A 16 2.70 13.94 12.02
C ILE A 16 1.79 12.73 11.92
N THR A 17 0.75 12.72 12.75
CA THR A 17 -0.43 11.88 12.56
C THR A 17 -1.20 12.42 11.37
N GLY A 18 -0.57 12.40 10.19
CA GLY A 18 -1.30 12.28 8.96
C GLY A 18 -2.08 10.97 9.07
N CYS A 19 -3.35 10.99 8.68
CA CYS A 19 -4.14 9.78 8.62
C CYS A 19 -3.39 8.78 7.73
N ALA A 20 -2.89 7.69 8.32
CA ALA A 20 -2.18 6.67 7.55
C ALA A 20 -3.17 6.13 6.50
N LYS A 21 -2.77 6.18 5.22
CA LYS A 21 -3.53 5.52 4.16
C LYS A 21 -3.67 4.03 4.53
N SER A 22 -4.88 3.48 4.39
CA SER A 22 -5.08 2.02 4.46
C SER A 22 -4.22 1.32 3.41
N ASP A 23 -3.95 0.03 3.62
CA ASP A 23 -3.20 -0.77 2.64
C ASP A 23 -3.90 -0.77 1.26
N GLU A 24 -5.24 -0.88 1.25
CA GLU A 24 -6.12 -0.56 0.11
C GLU A 24 -5.77 0.78 -0.56
N GLN A 25 -5.81 1.90 0.18
CA GLN A 25 -5.53 3.22 -0.39
C GLN A 25 -4.10 3.34 -0.92
N VAL A 26 -3.12 2.66 -0.33
CA VAL A 26 -1.75 2.63 -0.83
C VAL A 26 -1.68 1.87 -2.15
N ILE A 27 -2.24 0.65 -2.21
CA ILE A 27 -2.22 -0.23 -3.38
C ILE A 27 -3.03 0.36 -4.54
N VAL A 28 -4.24 0.85 -4.29
CA VAL A 28 -5.11 1.46 -5.31
C VAL A 28 -4.53 2.77 -5.83
N THR A 29 -3.95 3.63 -4.96
CA THR A 29 -3.28 4.85 -5.44
C THR A 29 -2.08 4.50 -6.33
N SER A 30 -1.23 3.56 -5.89
CA SER A 30 -0.03 3.16 -6.66
C SER A 30 -0.39 2.53 -8.01
N CYS A 31 -1.46 1.73 -8.07
CA CYS A 31 -2.02 1.23 -9.33
C CYS A 31 -2.44 2.38 -10.28
N LEU A 32 -3.15 3.39 -9.77
CA LEU A 32 -3.57 4.56 -10.55
C LEU A 32 -2.39 5.45 -11.00
N GLU A 33 -1.32 5.52 -10.22
CA GLU A 33 -0.14 6.31 -10.52
C GLU A 33 0.85 5.59 -11.45
N ALA A 34 0.69 4.27 -11.69
CA ALA A 34 1.59 3.46 -12.49
C ALA A 34 1.43 3.67 -14.01
N ASP A 35 0.19 3.81 -14.52
CA ASP A 35 -0.10 3.95 -15.95
C ASP A 35 -1.40 4.77 -16.17
N GLU A 36 -1.34 5.79 -17.04
CA GLU A 36 -2.44 6.73 -17.30
C GLU A 36 -3.67 6.11 -18.00
N SER A 37 -3.55 4.88 -18.51
CA SER A 37 -4.67 4.12 -19.07
C SER A 37 -5.50 3.37 -18.02
N LEU A 38 -5.01 3.27 -16.77
CA LEU A 38 -5.72 2.63 -15.67
C LEU A 38 -6.71 3.58 -15.01
N ASN A 39 -7.81 3.02 -14.52
CA ASN A 39 -8.88 3.79 -13.87
C ASN A 39 -9.23 3.23 -12.49
N GLU A 40 -10.05 3.97 -11.74
CA GLU A 40 -10.38 3.66 -10.35
C GLU A 40 -11.12 2.31 -10.22
N ALA A 41 -11.98 1.95 -11.18
CA ALA A 41 -12.69 0.68 -11.20
C ALA A 41 -11.75 -0.52 -11.40
N TYR A 42 -10.79 -0.42 -12.34
CA TYR A 42 -9.77 -1.44 -12.56
C TYR A 42 -8.88 -1.64 -11.33
N CYS A 43 -8.39 -0.54 -10.73
CA CYS A 43 -7.50 -0.62 -9.57
C CYS A 43 -8.22 -1.09 -8.31
N ALA A 44 -9.49 -0.71 -8.10
CA ALA A 44 -10.33 -1.24 -7.04
C ALA A 44 -10.60 -2.74 -7.23
N CYS A 45 -11.02 -3.17 -8.43
CA CYS A 45 -11.21 -4.59 -8.74
C CYS A 45 -9.92 -5.40 -8.49
N THR A 46 -8.76 -4.85 -8.89
CA THR A 46 -7.45 -5.47 -8.66
C THR A 46 -7.20 -5.69 -7.17
N TYR A 47 -7.47 -4.68 -6.34
CA TYR A 47 -7.40 -4.81 -4.88
C TYR A 47 -8.39 -5.85 -4.34
N ASP A 48 -9.65 -5.85 -4.78
CA ASP A 48 -10.67 -6.82 -4.33
C ASP A 48 -10.24 -8.28 -4.60
N LYS A 49 -9.64 -8.57 -5.77
CA LYS A 49 -9.11 -9.91 -6.08
C LYS A 49 -7.91 -10.28 -5.22
N MET A 50 -7.06 -9.31 -4.89
CA MET A 50 -5.94 -9.49 -3.97
C MET A 50 -6.45 -9.77 -2.55
N GLU A 51 -7.40 -8.98 -2.05
CA GLU A 51 -8.00 -9.14 -0.71
C GLU A 51 -8.73 -10.48 -0.57
N ALA A 52 -9.45 -10.92 -1.60
CA ALA A 52 -10.16 -12.21 -1.59
C ALA A 52 -9.23 -13.44 -1.65
N SER A 53 -7.96 -13.29 -2.04
CA SER A 53 -7.06 -14.42 -2.35
C SER A 53 -5.76 -14.47 -1.55
N LEU A 54 -5.32 -13.35 -0.99
CA LEU A 54 -4.10 -13.21 -0.21
C LEU A 54 -4.42 -13.16 1.28
N SER A 55 -3.42 -13.41 2.13
CA SER A 55 -3.56 -13.12 3.56
C SER A 55 -3.30 -11.64 3.83
N ASP A 56 -3.90 -11.12 4.90
CA ASP A 56 -3.67 -9.77 5.44
C ASP A 56 -2.16 -9.44 5.55
N GLU A 57 -1.33 -10.42 5.94
CA GLU A 57 0.13 -10.28 6.02
C GLU A 57 0.76 -9.99 4.66
N VAL A 58 0.34 -10.67 3.60
CA VAL A 58 0.88 -10.46 2.25
C VAL A 58 0.41 -9.12 1.69
N LEU A 59 -0.86 -8.72 1.93
CA LEU A 59 -1.38 -7.41 1.54
C LEU A 59 -0.63 -6.27 2.24
N ALA A 60 -0.43 -6.38 3.55
CA ALA A 60 0.35 -5.41 4.33
C ALA A 60 1.79 -5.31 3.84
N ASN A 61 2.45 -6.43 3.51
CA ASN A 61 3.81 -6.41 2.97
C ASN A 61 3.89 -5.78 1.56
N ILE A 62 2.87 -5.96 0.71
CA ILE A 62 2.78 -5.28 -0.59
C ILE A 62 2.61 -3.77 -0.39
N ALA A 63 1.70 -3.35 0.49
CA ALA A 63 1.52 -1.94 0.81
C ALA A 63 2.78 -1.30 1.43
N GLU A 64 3.51 -2.04 2.28
CA GLU A 64 4.77 -1.56 2.85
C GLU A 64 5.88 -1.43 1.80
N ALA A 65 6.01 -2.40 0.87
CA ALA A 65 6.95 -2.30 -0.24
C ALA A 65 6.66 -1.07 -1.14
N ILE A 66 5.39 -0.71 -1.36
CA ILE A 66 5.00 0.52 -2.06
C ILE A 66 5.40 1.76 -1.23
N ARG A 67 5.20 1.77 0.09
CA ARG A 67 5.65 2.87 0.97
C ARG A 67 7.18 3.03 0.97
N ASP A 68 7.91 1.94 0.87
CA ASP A 68 9.37 1.88 0.77
C ASP A 68 9.91 2.23 -0.63
N GLY A 69 9.03 2.41 -1.63
CA GLY A 69 9.36 2.98 -2.94
C GLY A 69 9.26 2.03 -4.13
N ALA A 70 8.59 0.88 -4.01
CA ALA A 70 8.16 0.11 -5.18
C ALA A 70 7.22 0.93 -6.06
N ALA A 71 7.37 0.84 -7.38
CA ALA A 71 6.66 1.73 -8.32
C ALA A 71 5.16 1.41 -8.43
N ASP A 72 4.83 0.12 -8.42
CA ASP A 72 3.48 -0.40 -8.61
C ASP A 72 3.29 -1.70 -7.81
N PRO A 73 2.05 -2.25 -7.69
CA PRO A 73 1.81 -3.48 -6.95
C PRO A 73 2.56 -4.72 -7.48
N ILE A 74 2.90 -4.79 -8.79
CA ILE A 74 3.67 -5.90 -9.39
C ILE A 74 5.14 -5.80 -9.01
N ASP A 75 5.72 -4.60 -9.06
CA ASP A 75 7.07 -4.32 -8.56
C ASP A 75 7.17 -4.66 -7.06
N ALA A 76 6.19 -4.24 -6.27
CA ALA A 76 6.07 -4.56 -4.85
C ALA A 76 6.03 -6.08 -4.59
N ILE A 77 5.23 -6.84 -5.35
CA ILE A 77 5.21 -8.32 -5.29
C ILE A 77 6.62 -8.89 -5.56
N SER A 78 7.38 -8.33 -6.50
CA SER A 78 8.73 -8.81 -6.84
C SER A 78 9.75 -8.66 -5.70
N THR A 79 9.51 -7.74 -4.76
CA THR A 79 10.37 -7.53 -3.56
C THR A 79 10.05 -8.46 -2.39
N LEU A 80 8.90 -9.14 -2.41
CA LEU A 80 8.45 -10.00 -1.30
C LEU A 80 9.36 -11.23 -1.10
N PRO A 81 9.33 -11.88 0.09
CA PRO A 81 9.94 -13.19 0.28
C PRO A 81 9.44 -14.22 -0.76
N PRO A 82 10.29 -15.12 -1.29
CA PRO A 82 9.89 -16.03 -2.38
C PRO A 82 8.64 -16.88 -2.12
N GLN A 83 8.36 -17.22 -0.85
CA GLN A 83 7.16 -17.97 -0.46
C GLN A 83 5.88 -17.14 -0.62
N GLN A 84 5.94 -15.83 -0.37
CA GLN A 84 4.84 -14.90 -0.60
C GLN A 84 4.68 -14.58 -2.10
N GLN A 85 5.77 -14.43 -2.86
CA GLN A 85 5.68 -14.31 -4.33
C GLN A 85 4.88 -15.46 -4.97
N MET A 86 5.16 -16.70 -4.53
CA MET A 86 4.44 -17.89 -4.99
C MET A 86 2.96 -17.90 -4.60
N SER A 87 2.56 -17.26 -3.49
CA SER A 87 1.14 -17.16 -3.10
C SER A 87 0.35 -16.14 -3.92
N VAL A 88 1.01 -15.22 -4.64
CA VAL A 88 0.34 -14.25 -5.51
C VAL A 88 0.08 -14.80 -6.93
N LEU A 89 0.79 -15.86 -7.35
CA LEU A 89 0.59 -16.48 -8.67
C LEU A 89 -0.88 -16.81 -9.01
N PRO A 90 -1.72 -17.38 -8.10
CA PRO A 90 -3.12 -17.66 -8.41
C PRO A 90 -3.97 -16.40 -8.66
N VAL A 91 -3.59 -15.25 -8.08
CA VAL A 91 -4.30 -13.98 -8.22
C VAL A 91 -4.16 -13.45 -9.64
N THR A 92 -3.00 -13.66 -10.29
CA THR A 92 -2.74 -13.15 -11.65
C THR A 92 -3.77 -13.57 -12.70
N LEU A 93 -4.38 -14.76 -12.56
CA LEU A 93 -5.46 -15.23 -13.43
C LEU A 93 -6.79 -14.54 -13.14
N GLN A 94 -7.04 -14.16 -11.89
CA GLN A 94 -8.24 -13.43 -11.46
C GLN A 94 -8.18 -11.95 -11.86
N LEU A 95 -6.98 -11.35 -11.92
CA LEU A 95 -6.80 -9.98 -12.39
C LEU A 95 -7.21 -9.78 -13.85
N LEU A 96 -7.20 -10.85 -14.66
CA LEU A 96 -7.74 -10.82 -16.03
C LEU A 96 -9.24 -10.51 -16.06
N GLU A 97 -9.99 -10.83 -15.00
CA GLU A 97 -11.41 -10.48 -14.87
C GLU A 97 -11.60 -8.97 -14.69
N CYS A 98 -10.62 -8.26 -14.12
CA CYS A 98 -10.68 -6.80 -13.94
C CYS A 98 -10.43 -6.02 -15.23
N ALA A 99 -9.89 -6.63 -16.29
CA ALA A 99 -9.64 -5.96 -17.56
C ALA A 99 -10.93 -5.42 -18.23
N GLN A 100 -12.10 -5.96 -17.88
CA GLN A 100 -13.40 -5.44 -18.31
C GLN A 100 -13.72 -4.04 -17.76
N GLU A 101 -13.08 -3.63 -16.66
CA GLU A 101 -13.32 -2.35 -16.00
C GLU A 101 -12.55 -1.19 -16.70
N LEU A 102 -11.75 -1.49 -17.73
CA LEU A 102 -11.02 -0.51 -18.55
C LEU A 102 -11.81 -0.01 -19.77
N GLU A 103 -13.07 -0.43 -19.94
CA GLU A 103 -13.96 -0.07 -21.07
C GLU A 103 -14.68 1.31 -20.93
#